data_AF-A0A970WYV1-F1
#
_entry.id   AF-A0A970WYV1-F1
#
_cell.length_a   1.000
_cell.length_b   1.000
_cell.length_c   1.000
_cell.angle_alpha   90.00
_cell.angle_beta   90.00
_cell.angle_gamma   90.00
#
_symmetry.space_group_name_H-M   'P 1'
#
loop_
_entity.id
_entity.type
_entity.pdbx_description
1 polymer ?
#
loop_
_entity_poly.entity_id
_entity_poly.type
_entity_poly.pdbx_seq_one_letter_code
_entity_poly.pdbx_strand_id
1 'polypeptide(L)'
;KYKPDNYSADSGIDKANWRREQVDLFIEELHRTMKMYNESTGRHVQLGISPSGVWRSGDGKVNYDINGNAITNGSNTRTTFEHYGSYLFSDTLKWVNEEWIDYILPQMYWGFTHTTAAFADLCDWWAKVVKNKKVILYSGMGIYMSETPGMNYSWGKDYKEAYNQILYSTRLKAVQGTVFYNYTYLKKSYLGDQSSLYGRGMKLIKEEMFTNPAILPEIISMPAIKLPDVSHLEVVKTVEGNKITFDAVDDAKSYVLYRGETAMDFSTEQVFKLLGSNATAGKIEFTDTNVEDKPYVYGMKVMSRTNTLSDGVDFGMQEFTVTFLDEEGKLLTTVKVPYGNAAVGPTAPAKQGASFIGWSRDISAVKSDLTVSAKYSDSQFTVTFYGLDNKVLKVDSINFHESATAPSPDQEGHTFIGWSTSFTDVIYDLDVYGIYEINLYKVIFNDENGTKITEIEVEYLQDAVAPAVPKKTGYNFIGWDKDITAVKEDLIVTAVYEIQKFTVTFINEVDGSTIKVSEVDYGTLPVLPEAPVVRGHTFKGWIPQVTKVYSDRSFTADYSRDQYQVTFVDWDDSIIEELTIVYEEEVIAPANPSRPYHDFVGW
;
A
#
# COMPACT_ATOMS: atom_id res chain seq x y z
N LYS A 1 55.01 -38.19 1.53
CA LYS A 1 56.29 -37.93 0.81
C LYS A 1 56.01 -37.95 -0.70
N TYR A 2 55.65 -36.81 -1.30
CA TYR A 2 55.67 -36.70 -2.76
C TYR A 2 57.04 -36.16 -3.18
N LYS A 3 57.84 -37.03 -3.78
CA LYS A 3 59.10 -36.65 -4.43
C LYS A 3 58.76 -36.06 -5.81
N PRO A 4 59.39 -34.96 -6.25
CA PRO A 4 59.18 -34.36 -7.57
C PRO A 4 59.54 -35.26 -8.76
N ASP A 5 60.21 -36.39 -8.53
CA ASP A 5 60.81 -37.21 -9.59
C ASP A 5 59.84 -38.21 -10.26
N ASN A 6 58.58 -38.30 -9.80
CA ASN A 6 57.58 -39.23 -10.34
C ASN A 6 56.63 -38.63 -11.39
N TYR A 7 56.95 -37.47 -11.99
CA TYR A 7 56.27 -37.08 -13.23
C TYR A 7 56.75 -38.01 -14.36
N SER A 8 56.05 -39.12 -14.55
CA SER A 8 56.15 -39.88 -15.79
C SER A 8 55.19 -39.27 -16.80
N ALA A 9 55.67 -38.99 -18.01
CA ALA A 9 54.82 -38.65 -19.16
C ALA A 9 53.80 -39.77 -19.49
N ASP A 10 53.95 -40.96 -18.91
CA ASP A 10 53.06 -42.11 -19.05
C ASP A 10 51.84 -42.09 -18.12
N SER A 11 51.71 -41.09 -17.22
CA SER A 11 50.52 -40.96 -16.36
C SER A 11 49.24 -40.55 -17.11
N GLY A 12 49.37 -40.12 -18.37
CA GLY A 12 48.26 -39.62 -19.19
C GLY A 12 47.69 -38.26 -18.75
N ILE A 13 48.22 -37.66 -17.67
CA ILE A 13 47.78 -36.37 -17.13
C ILE A 13 48.76 -35.27 -17.57
N ASP A 14 48.24 -34.19 -18.16
CA ASP A 14 49.09 -33.04 -18.52
C ASP A 14 49.69 -32.36 -17.27
N LYS A 15 50.84 -31.69 -17.44
CA LYS A 15 51.57 -31.02 -16.34
C LYS A 15 50.73 -30.02 -15.54
N ALA A 16 49.76 -29.33 -16.16
CA ALA A 16 48.92 -28.37 -15.46
C ALA A 16 47.87 -29.08 -14.59
N ASN A 17 47.28 -30.17 -15.09
CA ASN A 17 46.40 -31.04 -14.31
C ASN A 17 47.14 -31.68 -13.14
N TRP A 18 48.37 -32.17 -13.36
CA TRP A 18 49.20 -32.70 -12.26
C TRP A 18 49.45 -31.66 -11.16
N ARG A 19 49.76 -30.41 -11.53
CA ARG A 19 49.93 -29.32 -10.55
C ARG A 19 48.67 -29.05 -9.74
N ARG A 20 47.51 -28.99 -10.40
CA ARG A 20 46.20 -28.83 -9.72
C ARG A 20 45.96 -29.97 -8.73
N GLU A 21 46.21 -31.20 -9.15
CA GLU A 21 46.09 -32.37 -8.29
C GLU A 21 46.98 -32.29 -7.05
N GLN A 22 48.22 -31.78 -7.16
CA GLN A 22 49.08 -31.61 -5.98
C GLN A 22 48.53 -30.57 -4.98
N VAL A 23 47.91 -29.50 -5.47
CA VAL A 23 47.25 -28.50 -4.60
C VAL A 23 46.00 -29.11 -3.99
N ASP A 24 45.19 -29.84 -4.76
CA ASP A 24 44.00 -30.54 -4.28
C ASP A 24 44.32 -31.52 -3.17
N LEU A 25 45.36 -32.36 -3.34
CA LEU A 25 45.79 -33.33 -2.32
C LEU A 25 46.16 -32.62 -1.00
N PHE A 26 46.84 -31.47 -1.09
CA PHE A 26 47.16 -30.67 0.09
C PHE A 26 45.90 -30.13 0.77
N ILE A 27 44.96 -29.56 0.00
CA ILE A 27 43.72 -29.00 0.55
C ILE A 27 42.85 -30.09 1.18
N GLU A 28 42.72 -31.25 0.53
CA GLU A 28 41.98 -32.39 1.05
C GLU A 28 42.62 -32.92 2.34
N GLU A 29 43.95 -33.07 2.39
CA GLU A 29 44.65 -33.54 3.59
C GLU A 29 44.54 -32.52 4.73
N LEU A 30 44.61 -31.21 4.43
CA LEU A 30 44.38 -30.15 5.41
C LEU A 30 42.96 -30.18 5.96
N HIS A 31 41.95 -30.30 5.10
CA HIS A 31 40.55 -30.47 5.48
C HIS A 31 40.37 -31.64 6.44
N ARG A 32 40.83 -32.84 6.05
CA ARG A 32 40.72 -34.05 6.87
C ARG A 32 41.42 -33.88 8.23
N THR A 33 42.60 -33.27 8.24
CA THR A 33 43.37 -33.02 9.46
C THR A 33 42.62 -32.08 10.42
N MET A 34 42.08 -30.97 9.90
CA MET A 34 41.31 -30.02 10.71
C MET A 34 40.00 -30.61 11.22
N LYS A 35 39.31 -31.41 10.39
CA LYS A 35 38.11 -32.14 10.80
C LYS A 35 38.39 -33.10 11.96
N MET A 36 39.43 -33.94 11.84
CA MET A 36 39.84 -34.84 12.94
C MET A 36 40.24 -34.06 14.20
N TYR A 37 40.91 -32.92 14.06
CA TYR A 37 41.24 -32.06 15.20
C TYR A 37 39.98 -31.53 15.89
N ASN A 38 39.01 -31.02 15.13
CA ASN A 38 37.73 -30.54 15.68
C ASN A 38 36.97 -31.66 16.40
N GLU A 39 36.84 -32.84 15.77
CA GLU A 39 36.17 -34.01 16.35
C GLU A 39 36.84 -34.52 17.63
N SER A 40 38.17 -34.57 17.67
CA SER A 40 38.92 -35.09 18.83
C SER A 40 39.04 -34.11 20.00
N THR A 41 38.85 -32.81 19.76
CA THR A 41 39.04 -31.76 20.78
C THR A 41 37.75 -31.02 21.15
N GLY A 42 36.64 -31.30 20.47
CA GLY A 42 35.39 -30.53 20.61
C GLY A 42 35.49 -29.09 20.11
N ARG A 43 36.51 -28.78 19.27
CA ARG A 43 36.70 -27.46 18.69
C ARG A 43 35.95 -27.34 17.36
N HIS A 44 35.80 -26.10 16.91
CA HIS A 44 35.01 -25.72 15.74
C HIS A 44 35.83 -24.74 14.88
N VAL A 45 37.08 -25.11 14.58
CA VAL A 45 37.99 -24.28 13.79
C VAL A 45 37.60 -24.39 12.32
N GLN A 46 37.32 -23.25 11.67
CA GLN A 46 36.99 -23.21 10.25
C GLN A 46 38.26 -23.17 9.37
N LEU A 47 38.23 -23.90 8.27
CA LEU A 47 39.15 -23.79 7.14
C LEU A 47 38.49 -22.95 6.04
N GLY A 48 39.07 -21.80 5.71
CA GLY A 48 38.64 -21.05 4.55
C GLY A 48 39.80 -20.52 3.73
N ILE A 49 39.55 -20.36 2.44
CA ILE A 49 40.56 -20.01 1.45
C ILE A 49 40.14 -18.73 0.71
N SER A 50 41.10 -17.82 0.54
CA SER A 50 40.91 -16.58 -0.22
C SER A 50 41.70 -16.60 -1.53
N PRO A 51 41.13 -17.14 -2.62
CA PRO A 51 41.79 -17.15 -3.93
C PRO A 51 41.65 -15.78 -4.62
N SER A 52 42.39 -15.54 -5.71
CA SER A 52 42.03 -14.46 -6.63
C SER A 52 40.58 -14.67 -7.11
N GLY A 53 39.81 -13.62 -7.40
CA GLY A 53 38.38 -13.85 -7.64
C GLY A 53 38.00 -14.51 -8.98
N VAL A 54 38.91 -14.68 -9.95
CA VAL A 54 38.63 -15.39 -11.21
C VAL A 54 39.17 -16.81 -11.16
N TRP A 55 38.30 -17.81 -10.97
CA TRP A 55 38.67 -19.23 -11.13
C TRP A 55 39.05 -19.54 -12.57
N ARG A 56 38.10 -19.30 -13.48
CA ARG A 56 38.25 -19.34 -14.94
C ARG A 56 37.35 -18.29 -15.59
N SER A 57 37.75 -17.78 -16.75
CA SER A 57 36.87 -17.05 -17.66
C SER A 57 36.02 -18.01 -18.48
N GLY A 58 34.74 -17.69 -18.60
CA GLY A 58 33.72 -18.50 -19.23
C GLY A 58 32.48 -17.67 -19.58
N ASP A 59 31.32 -18.32 -19.63
CA ASP A 59 30.05 -17.68 -19.98
C ASP A 59 29.18 -17.30 -18.77
N GLY A 60 29.64 -17.58 -17.56
CA GLY A 60 28.92 -17.29 -16.31
C GLY A 60 27.71 -18.19 -16.02
N LYS A 61 27.48 -19.23 -16.84
CA LYS A 61 26.39 -20.19 -16.64
C LYS A 61 26.82 -21.28 -15.66
N VAL A 62 25.93 -21.59 -14.74
CA VAL A 62 26.12 -22.65 -13.74
C VAL A 62 24.91 -23.56 -13.77
N ASN A 63 25.15 -24.83 -14.09
CA ASN A 63 24.19 -25.93 -13.90
C ASN A 63 24.57 -26.71 -12.65
N TYR A 64 23.72 -27.63 -12.21
CA TYR A 64 23.96 -28.46 -11.03
C TYR A 64 23.75 -29.93 -11.35
N ASP A 65 24.60 -30.80 -10.79
CA ASP A 65 24.34 -32.24 -10.78
C ASP A 65 23.35 -32.64 -9.67
N ILE A 66 23.08 -33.94 -9.56
CA ILE A 66 22.17 -34.52 -8.55
C ILE A 66 22.63 -34.28 -7.10
N ASN A 67 23.92 -34.07 -6.89
CA ASN A 67 24.52 -33.79 -5.57
C ASN A 67 24.66 -32.27 -5.32
N GLY A 68 24.07 -31.45 -6.20
CA GLY A 68 24.15 -29.99 -6.12
C GLY A 68 25.53 -29.42 -6.51
N ASN A 69 26.44 -30.23 -7.06
CA ASN A 69 27.74 -29.73 -7.54
C ASN A 69 27.55 -28.76 -8.70
N ALA A 70 28.22 -27.62 -8.66
CA ALA A 70 28.22 -26.67 -9.75
C ALA A 70 29.00 -27.21 -10.97
N ILE A 71 28.35 -27.24 -12.12
CA ILE A 71 28.91 -27.56 -13.44
C ILE A 71 28.95 -26.27 -14.26
N THR A 72 30.14 -25.79 -14.58
CA THR A 72 30.37 -24.48 -15.21
C THR A 72 31.72 -24.45 -15.95
N ASN A 73 31.82 -23.63 -16.99
CA ASN A 73 33.10 -23.36 -17.68
C ASN A 73 33.86 -22.15 -17.12
N GLY A 74 33.21 -21.30 -16.31
CA GLY A 74 33.82 -20.15 -15.66
C GLY A 74 32.86 -18.98 -15.45
N SER A 75 33.36 -17.96 -14.77
CA SER A 75 32.67 -16.67 -14.58
C SER A 75 32.53 -15.92 -15.90
N ASN A 76 31.55 -15.01 -16.04
CA ASN A 76 31.39 -14.17 -17.23
C ASN A 76 32.49 -13.09 -17.31
N THR A 77 33.72 -13.53 -17.53
CA THR A 77 34.93 -12.70 -17.55
C THR A 77 35.74 -13.00 -18.81
N ARG A 78 36.69 -12.12 -19.14
CA ARG A 78 37.54 -12.20 -20.35
C ARG A 78 38.98 -11.82 -19.98
N THR A 79 39.56 -12.52 -19.00
CA THR A 79 40.90 -12.23 -18.48
C THR A 79 41.76 -13.48 -18.47
N THR A 80 43.08 -13.31 -18.61
CA THR A 80 44.04 -14.40 -18.47
C THR A 80 44.47 -14.61 -17.01
N PHE A 81 43.98 -13.79 -16.07
CA PHE A 81 44.32 -13.85 -14.65
C PHE A 81 43.48 -14.91 -13.89
N GLU A 82 43.45 -16.13 -14.41
CA GLU A 82 42.68 -17.26 -13.88
C GLU A 82 43.49 -18.13 -12.91
N HIS A 83 43.04 -18.33 -11.66
CA HIS A 83 43.80 -19.14 -10.71
C HIS A 83 43.72 -20.64 -10.95
N TYR A 84 42.74 -21.14 -11.73
CA TYR A 84 42.74 -22.53 -12.20
C TYR A 84 43.95 -22.83 -13.11
N GLY A 85 44.42 -21.79 -13.81
CA GLY A 85 45.49 -21.85 -14.80
C GLY A 85 46.87 -21.51 -14.24
N SER A 86 47.60 -20.70 -15.01
CA SER A 86 49.07 -20.75 -15.13
C SER A 86 49.89 -20.22 -13.95
N TYR A 87 49.30 -19.52 -12.99
CA TYR A 87 50.04 -18.91 -11.87
C TYR A 87 49.73 -19.48 -10.48
N LEU A 88 48.59 -20.17 -10.30
CA LEU A 88 48.24 -20.81 -9.02
C LEU A 88 47.91 -22.29 -9.13
N PHE A 89 47.37 -22.77 -10.25
CA PHE A 89 46.91 -24.16 -10.40
C PHE A 89 45.98 -24.59 -9.25
N SER A 90 45.03 -23.73 -8.88
CA SER A 90 44.07 -23.96 -7.79
C SER A 90 42.69 -24.29 -8.34
N ASP A 91 42.15 -25.47 -8.04
CA ASP A 91 40.80 -25.85 -8.46
C ASP A 91 39.75 -25.58 -7.36
N THR A 92 39.52 -24.30 -7.09
CA THR A 92 38.58 -23.86 -6.06
C THR A 92 37.13 -24.27 -6.33
N LEU A 93 36.73 -24.50 -7.58
CA LEU A 93 35.42 -25.08 -7.90
C LEU A 93 35.29 -26.48 -7.30
N LYS A 94 36.33 -27.31 -7.44
CA LYS A 94 36.38 -28.65 -6.83
C LYS A 94 36.33 -28.57 -5.31
N TRP A 95 37.10 -27.68 -4.69
CA TRP A 95 37.12 -27.55 -3.23
C TRP A 95 35.76 -27.15 -2.65
N VAL A 96 34.98 -26.33 -3.38
CA VAL A 96 33.60 -26.00 -3.01
C VAL A 96 32.66 -27.18 -3.25
N ASN A 97 32.74 -27.84 -4.41
CA ASN A 97 31.86 -28.96 -4.75
C ASN A 97 32.00 -30.13 -3.77
N GLU A 98 33.23 -30.43 -3.38
CA GLU A 98 33.58 -31.48 -2.42
C GLU A 98 33.44 -31.02 -0.95
N GLU A 99 33.08 -29.76 -0.70
CA GLU A 99 32.92 -29.17 0.64
C GLU A 99 34.18 -29.33 1.53
N TRP A 100 35.37 -29.24 0.94
CA TRP A 100 36.64 -29.33 1.66
C TRP A 100 36.96 -28.06 2.48
N ILE A 101 36.24 -26.98 2.24
CA ILE A 101 36.42 -25.70 2.94
C ILE A 101 35.09 -25.26 3.54
N ASP A 102 35.14 -24.63 4.71
CA ASP A 102 33.95 -24.11 5.41
C ASP A 102 33.48 -22.79 4.80
N TYR A 103 34.42 -22.00 4.25
CA TYR A 103 34.11 -20.77 3.54
C TYR A 103 35.10 -20.47 2.42
N ILE A 104 34.64 -19.73 1.41
CA ILE A 104 35.46 -19.19 0.35
C ILE A 104 35.38 -17.66 0.34
N LEU A 105 36.54 -17.02 0.13
CA LEU A 105 36.69 -15.56 0.10
C LEU A 105 37.38 -15.12 -1.20
N PRO A 106 36.72 -15.19 -2.37
CA PRO A 106 37.30 -14.71 -3.61
C PRO A 106 37.66 -13.23 -3.52
N GLN A 107 38.90 -12.90 -3.87
CA GLN A 107 39.41 -11.53 -3.93
C GLN A 107 38.84 -10.82 -5.15
N MET A 108 37.63 -10.28 -5.03
CA MET A 108 36.91 -9.60 -6.11
C MET A 108 37.33 -8.13 -6.20
N TYR A 109 38.64 -7.88 -6.29
CA TYR A 109 39.24 -6.55 -6.23
C TYR A 109 39.14 -5.79 -7.56
N TRP A 110 37.98 -5.90 -8.22
CA TRP A 110 37.69 -5.26 -9.49
C TRP A 110 36.51 -4.30 -9.30
N GLY A 111 36.46 -3.23 -10.09
CA GLY A 111 35.34 -2.30 -10.06
C GLY A 111 34.14 -2.83 -10.83
N PHE A 112 32.94 -2.31 -10.58
CA PHE A 112 31.76 -2.59 -11.43
C PHE A 112 31.99 -2.29 -12.91
N THR A 113 32.77 -1.24 -13.19
CA THR A 113 33.04 -0.81 -14.57
C THR A 113 34.24 -1.53 -15.20
N HIS A 114 34.79 -2.56 -14.55
CA HIS A 114 35.90 -3.33 -15.09
C HIS A 114 35.45 -4.17 -16.29
N THR A 115 35.99 -3.90 -17.48
CA THR A 115 35.47 -4.42 -18.75
C THR A 115 35.64 -5.92 -18.97
N THR A 116 36.56 -6.57 -18.24
CA THR A 116 36.86 -7.99 -18.40
C THR A 116 36.62 -8.84 -17.15
N ALA A 117 36.31 -8.24 -16.01
CA ALA A 117 36.24 -8.92 -14.72
C ALA A 117 35.40 -8.11 -13.72
N ALA A 118 34.23 -7.62 -14.16
CA ALA A 118 33.40 -6.77 -13.32
C ALA A 118 33.02 -7.48 -12.00
N PHE A 119 32.98 -6.70 -10.91
CA PHE A 119 32.60 -7.22 -9.59
C PHE A 119 31.28 -8.02 -9.63
N ALA A 120 30.27 -7.49 -10.31
CA ALA A 120 28.96 -8.11 -10.45
C ALA A 120 29.04 -9.53 -11.05
N ASP A 121 29.74 -9.68 -12.19
CA ASP A 121 29.87 -10.97 -12.88
C ASP A 121 30.55 -12.04 -12.01
N LEU A 122 31.54 -11.61 -11.21
CA LEU A 122 32.26 -12.49 -10.29
C LEU A 122 31.42 -12.86 -9.08
N CYS A 123 30.78 -11.88 -8.45
CA CYS A 123 29.96 -12.08 -7.26
C CYS A 123 28.76 -12.98 -7.57
N ASP A 124 28.08 -12.74 -8.69
CA ASP A 124 26.98 -13.59 -9.17
C ASP A 124 27.43 -15.03 -9.44
N TRP A 125 28.61 -15.20 -10.05
CA TRP A 125 29.12 -16.54 -10.37
C TRP A 125 29.48 -17.31 -9.10
N TRP A 126 30.19 -16.70 -8.16
CA TRP A 126 30.52 -17.33 -6.89
C TRP A 126 29.29 -17.66 -6.06
N ALA A 127 28.29 -16.76 -6.03
CA ALA A 127 27.01 -17.02 -5.36
C ALA A 127 26.28 -18.24 -5.96
N LYS A 128 26.36 -18.44 -7.28
CA LYS A 128 25.82 -19.64 -7.93
C LYS A 128 26.64 -20.89 -7.59
N VAL A 129 27.96 -20.80 -7.51
CA VAL A 129 28.84 -21.93 -7.21
C VAL A 129 28.58 -22.51 -5.81
N VAL A 130 28.39 -21.66 -4.80
CA VAL A 130 28.14 -22.12 -3.42
C VAL A 130 26.67 -22.46 -3.12
N LYS A 131 25.73 -22.16 -4.04
CA LYS A 131 24.28 -22.13 -3.79
C LYS A 131 23.72 -23.37 -3.09
N ASN A 132 24.20 -24.56 -3.47
CA ASN A 132 23.70 -25.85 -2.96
C ASN A 132 24.76 -26.55 -2.09
N LYS A 133 25.68 -25.79 -1.50
CA LYS A 133 26.82 -26.29 -0.75
C LYS A 133 26.86 -25.69 0.64
N LYS A 134 27.45 -26.42 1.58
CA LYS A 134 27.74 -26.00 2.94
C LYS A 134 29.02 -25.17 3.02
N VAL A 135 29.23 -24.32 2.04
CA VAL A 135 30.39 -23.43 1.95
C VAL A 135 29.91 -21.99 1.97
N ILE A 136 30.31 -21.25 2.99
CA ILE A 136 29.93 -19.85 3.13
C ILE A 136 30.70 -19.00 2.12
N LEU A 137 30.02 -18.11 1.38
CA LEU A 137 30.68 -17.13 0.52
C LEU A 137 30.81 -15.79 1.25
N TYR A 138 32.05 -15.31 1.34
CA TYR A 138 32.35 -13.94 1.70
C TYR A 138 32.87 -13.17 0.49
N SER A 139 32.49 -11.90 0.37
CA SER A 139 33.02 -11.02 -0.68
C SER A 139 34.36 -10.43 -0.24
N GLY A 140 35.45 -10.73 -0.96
CA GLY A 140 36.74 -10.07 -0.73
C GLY A 140 36.80 -8.71 -1.41
N MET A 141 36.96 -7.63 -0.64
CA MET A 141 36.95 -6.25 -1.14
C MET A 141 38.30 -5.56 -0.97
N GLY A 142 38.92 -5.18 -2.09
CA GLY A 142 40.21 -4.49 -2.12
C GLY A 142 40.04 -2.97 -2.05
N ILE A 143 39.72 -2.41 -0.89
CA ILE A 143 39.47 -0.95 -0.75
C ILE A 143 40.67 -0.08 -1.15
N TYR A 144 41.88 -0.62 -1.10
CA TYR A 144 43.09 0.06 -1.59
C TYR A 144 43.08 0.34 -3.10
N MET A 145 42.23 -0.36 -3.87
CA MET A 145 42.12 -0.18 -5.31
C MET A 145 41.72 1.24 -5.68
N SER A 146 41.09 2.00 -4.77
CA SER A 146 40.76 3.40 -5.03
C SER A 146 41.97 4.30 -5.24
N GLU A 147 43.13 3.90 -4.74
CA GLU A 147 44.39 4.65 -4.87
C GLU A 147 45.36 4.00 -5.87
N THR A 148 45.00 2.85 -6.47
CA THR A 148 45.90 2.12 -7.39
C THR A 148 45.85 2.73 -8.81
N PRO A 149 46.94 3.33 -9.33
CA PRO A 149 46.92 3.97 -10.64
C PRO A 149 46.68 2.98 -11.80
N GLY A 150 46.05 3.44 -12.88
CA GLY A 150 46.04 2.76 -14.18
C GLY A 150 45.03 1.61 -14.37
N MET A 151 44.52 0.99 -13.30
CA MET A 151 43.58 -0.15 -13.37
C MET A 151 42.44 -0.09 -12.34
N ASN A 152 42.14 1.10 -11.83
CA ASN A 152 41.14 1.28 -10.77
C ASN A 152 39.71 1.51 -11.29
N TYR A 153 39.48 1.78 -12.58
CA TYR A 153 38.11 1.90 -13.13
C TYR A 153 37.20 2.78 -12.25
N SER A 154 36.06 2.26 -11.77
CA SER A 154 35.17 2.98 -10.85
C SER A 154 35.75 3.15 -9.45
N TRP A 155 36.65 2.27 -8.98
CA TRP A 155 37.39 2.48 -7.72
C TRP A 155 38.15 3.82 -7.71
N GLY A 156 38.71 4.23 -8.85
CA GLY A 156 39.48 5.46 -8.98
C GLY A 156 38.68 6.73 -9.22
N LYS A 157 37.36 6.62 -9.34
CA LYS A 157 36.49 7.72 -9.83
C LYS A 157 35.27 7.94 -8.96
N ASP A 158 34.73 6.88 -8.36
CA ASP A 158 33.50 6.90 -7.59
C ASP A 158 33.77 6.50 -6.14
N TYR A 159 33.58 7.43 -5.21
CA TYR A 159 33.71 7.15 -3.78
C TYR A 159 32.64 6.17 -3.29
N LYS A 160 31.54 5.98 -4.04
CA LYS A 160 30.48 5.02 -3.74
C LYS A 160 30.78 3.61 -4.24
N GLU A 161 31.91 3.34 -4.91
CA GLU A 161 32.22 1.99 -5.41
C GLU A 161 32.12 0.91 -4.31
N ALA A 162 32.79 1.11 -3.17
CA ALA A 162 32.74 0.17 -2.04
C ALA A 162 31.32 -0.01 -1.50
N TYR A 163 30.58 1.10 -1.34
CA TYR A 163 29.19 1.09 -0.88
C TYR A 163 28.29 0.27 -1.82
N ASN A 164 28.41 0.53 -3.13
CA ASN A 164 27.63 -0.16 -4.15
C ASN A 164 27.95 -1.66 -4.20
N GLN A 165 29.21 -2.06 -3.95
CA GLN A 165 29.59 -3.47 -3.91
C GLN A 165 28.96 -4.20 -2.72
N ILE A 166 28.92 -3.57 -1.54
CA ILE A 166 28.20 -4.12 -0.38
C ILE A 166 26.70 -4.18 -0.68
N LEU A 167 26.09 -3.08 -1.14
CA LEU A 167 24.67 -3.02 -1.51
C LEU A 167 24.27 -4.08 -2.52
N TYR A 168 25.12 -4.32 -3.52
CA TYR A 168 24.87 -5.34 -4.53
C TYR A 168 24.92 -6.75 -3.91
N SER A 169 25.91 -6.99 -3.06
CA SER A 169 26.16 -8.28 -2.41
C SER A 169 25.01 -8.68 -1.47
N THR A 170 24.37 -7.73 -0.78
CA THR A 170 23.23 -8.04 0.12
C THR A 170 22.01 -8.60 -0.60
N ARG A 171 21.91 -8.41 -1.92
CA ARG A 171 20.84 -9.00 -2.75
C ARG A 171 21.06 -10.49 -3.01
N LEU A 172 22.28 -10.98 -2.81
CA LEU A 172 22.66 -12.36 -3.03
C LEU A 172 22.65 -13.11 -1.70
N LYS A 173 21.61 -13.90 -1.44
CA LYS A 173 21.46 -14.68 -0.19
C LYS A 173 22.68 -15.54 0.14
N ALA A 174 23.42 -15.99 -0.86
CA ALA A 174 24.62 -16.80 -0.67
C ALA A 174 25.81 -16.01 -0.07
N VAL A 175 25.85 -14.69 -0.26
CA VAL A 175 26.92 -13.84 0.28
C VAL A 175 26.59 -13.47 1.72
N GLN A 176 27.37 -13.99 2.65
CA GLN A 176 27.11 -13.87 4.10
C GLN A 176 28.00 -12.82 4.79
N GLY A 177 28.76 -12.03 4.01
CA GLY A 177 29.59 -10.95 4.54
C GLY A 177 30.62 -10.45 3.55
N THR A 178 31.35 -9.41 3.95
CA THR A 178 32.44 -8.79 3.18
C THR A 178 33.69 -8.70 4.05
N VAL A 179 34.85 -9.04 3.47
CA VAL A 179 36.16 -8.91 4.12
C VAL A 179 36.98 -7.86 3.39
N PHE A 180 37.44 -6.84 4.13
CA PHE A 180 38.17 -5.71 3.57
C PHE A 180 39.68 -5.96 3.56
N TYR A 181 40.29 -5.85 2.38
CA TYR A 181 41.74 -5.81 2.22
C TYR A 181 42.20 -4.35 2.06
N ASN A 182 42.88 -3.74 3.03
CA ASN A 182 43.23 -4.31 4.35
C ASN A 182 43.00 -3.32 5.49
N TYR A 183 43.26 -3.79 6.71
CA TYR A 183 43.05 -3.04 7.96
C TYR A 183 43.67 -1.63 7.96
N THR A 184 44.80 -1.40 7.27
CA THR A 184 45.43 -0.08 7.19
C THR A 184 44.48 0.97 6.60
N TYR A 185 43.80 0.64 5.51
CA TYR A 185 42.85 1.54 4.85
C TYR A 185 41.57 1.70 5.66
N LEU A 186 41.06 0.60 6.23
CA LEU A 186 39.89 0.63 7.11
C LEU A 186 40.14 1.52 8.34
N LYS A 187 41.31 1.38 8.98
CA LYS A 187 41.74 2.19 10.12
C LYS A 187 41.86 3.66 9.77
N LYS A 188 42.46 4.00 8.63
CA LYS A 188 42.56 5.40 8.18
C LYS A 188 41.18 6.05 7.98
N SER A 189 40.26 5.34 7.33
CA SER A 189 38.88 5.82 7.18
C SER A 189 38.18 5.98 8.53
N TYR A 190 38.31 4.99 9.43
CA TYR A 190 37.73 5.05 10.77
C TYR A 190 38.26 6.24 11.59
N LEU A 191 39.55 6.57 11.44
CA LEU A 191 40.19 7.73 12.06
C LEU A 191 39.87 9.06 11.36
N GLY A 192 39.00 9.07 10.35
CA GLY A 192 38.44 10.29 9.77
C GLY A 192 39.10 10.76 8.47
N ASP A 193 39.86 9.92 7.75
CA ASP A 193 40.27 10.29 6.39
C ASP A 193 39.03 10.38 5.48
N GLN A 194 38.69 11.61 5.09
CA GLN A 194 37.57 11.93 4.18
C GLN A 194 38.05 12.58 2.88
N SER A 195 39.37 12.72 2.70
CA SER A 195 39.93 13.29 1.47
C SER A 195 40.07 12.22 0.37
N SER A 196 40.31 10.96 0.76
CA SER A 196 40.39 9.82 -0.14
C SER A 196 39.00 9.32 -0.60
N LEU A 197 38.98 8.59 -1.72
CA LEU A 197 37.77 7.94 -2.24
C LEU A 197 37.29 6.82 -1.30
N TYR A 198 38.19 5.93 -0.86
CA TYR A 198 37.84 4.88 0.11
C TYR A 198 37.37 5.46 1.44
N GLY A 199 37.97 6.57 1.90
CA GLY A 199 37.62 7.23 3.15
C GLY A 199 36.17 7.69 3.20
N ARG A 200 35.73 8.35 2.12
CA ARG A 200 34.33 8.79 1.93
C ARG A 200 33.37 7.61 1.75
N GLY A 201 33.74 6.60 0.97
CA GLY A 201 32.91 5.41 0.76
C GLY A 201 32.67 4.61 2.04
N MET A 202 33.73 4.40 2.84
CA MET A 202 33.63 3.69 4.11
C MET A 202 32.88 4.48 5.19
N LYS A 203 32.95 5.83 5.17
CA LYS A 203 32.08 6.66 6.01
C LYS A 203 30.61 6.43 5.67
N LEU A 204 30.26 6.44 4.38
CA LEU A 204 28.90 6.18 3.92
C LEU A 204 28.40 4.79 4.35
N ILE A 205 29.23 3.75 4.20
CA ILE A 205 28.91 2.39 4.67
C ILE A 205 28.66 2.38 6.19
N LYS A 206 29.49 3.07 6.98
CA LYS A 206 29.31 3.16 8.43
C LYS A 206 28.00 3.86 8.81
N GLU A 207 27.64 4.93 8.10
CA GLU A 207 26.47 5.75 8.41
C GLU A 207 25.15 5.14 7.92
N GLU A 208 25.17 4.35 6.84
CA GLU A 208 23.94 3.86 6.20
C GLU A 208 23.75 2.34 6.22
N MET A 209 24.82 1.54 6.33
CA MET A 209 24.74 0.07 6.22
C MET A 209 25.14 -0.65 7.50
N PHE A 210 26.22 -0.22 8.15
CA PHE A 210 26.75 -0.84 9.38
C PHE A 210 26.29 -0.07 10.62
N THR A 211 24.99 0.23 10.67
CA THR A 211 24.34 0.97 11.74
C THR A 211 24.01 0.10 12.95
N ASN A 212 23.85 -1.21 12.74
CA ASN A 212 23.57 -2.20 13.78
C ASN A 212 24.70 -3.25 13.86
N PRO A 213 24.92 -3.85 15.04
CA PRO A 213 25.82 -5.00 15.16
C PRO A 213 25.37 -6.15 14.25
N ALA A 214 26.33 -6.78 13.56
CA ALA A 214 26.06 -7.95 12.73
C ALA A 214 26.22 -9.25 13.52
N ILE A 215 25.27 -10.17 13.37
CA ILE A 215 25.40 -11.53 13.88
C ILE A 215 26.28 -12.33 12.91
N LEU A 216 27.21 -13.13 13.44
CA LEU A 216 28.02 -14.02 12.61
C LEU A 216 27.14 -15.09 11.93
N PRO A 217 27.36 -15.40 10.65
CA PRO A 217 26.59 -16.44 9.97
C PRO A 217 26.85 -17.81 10.63
N GLU A 218 25.83 -18.66 10.62
CA GLU A 218 25.92 -20.04 11.09
C GLU A 218 26.99 -20.81 10.30
N ILE A 219 27.80 -21.61 10.99
CA ILE A 219 28.84 -22.46 10.39
C ILE A 219 28.18 -23.72 9.85
N ILE A 220 27.54 -23.59 8.68
CA ILE A 220 26.70 -24.63 8.06
C ILE A 220 27.44 -25.90 7.63
N SER A 221 28.78 -25.86 7.59
CA SER A 221 29.65 -27.02 7.31
C SER A 221 29.79 -27.98 8.50
N MET A 222 29.42 -27.54 9.70
CA MET A 222 29.49 -28.32 10.94
C MET A 222 28.07 -28.59 11.48
N PRO A 223 27.86 -29.66 12.27
CA PRO A 223 26.58 -29.89 12.92
C PRO A 223 26.21 -28.70 13.84
N ALA A 224 24.98 -28.20 13.69
CA ALA A 224 24.47 -27.10 14.50
C ALA A 224 24.45 -27.46 15.99
N ILE A 225 24.99 -26.58 16.84
CA ILE A 225 24.93 -26.72 18.30
C ILE A 225 23.84 -25.80 18.84
N LYS A 226 22.68 -26.37 19.14
CA LYS A 226 21.57 -25.64 19.76
C LYS A 226 21.73 -25.64 21.28
N LEU A 227 22.05 -24.49 21.85
CA LEU A 227 22.15 -24.27 23.29
C LEU A 227 20.76 -23.90 23.87
N PRO A 228 20.53 -24.12 25.18
CA PRO A 228 19.33 -23.61 25.84
C PRO A 228 19.32 -22.08 25.85
N ASP A 229 18.14 -21.51 26.06
CA ASP A 229 18.01 -20.08 26.33
C ASP A 229 18.59 -19.71 27.69
N VAL A 230 18.83 -18.41 27.90
CA VAL A 230 19.31 -17.91 29.19
C VAL A 230 18.23 -18.06 30.26
N SER A 231 18.63 -18.40 31.49
CA SER A 231 17.76 -18.38 32.67
C SER A 231 17.95 -17.10 33.48
N HIS A 232 16.92 -16.74 34.25
CA HIS A 232 16.92 -15.58 35.15
C HIS A 232 17.30 -14.28 34.44
N LEU A 233 16.80 -14.08 33.21
CA LEU A 233 16.90 -12.81 32.52
C LEU A 233 16.07 -11.76 33.27
N GLU A 234 16.75 -10.79 33.84
CA GLU A 234 16.18 -9.70 34.60
C GLU A 234 16.62 -8.36 34.01
N VAL A 235 15.68 -7.42 33.90
CA VAL A 235 15.95 -6.04 33.52
C VAL A 235 15.47 -5.11 34.62
N VAL A 236 16.40 -4.39 35.24
CA VAL A 236 16.14 -3.46 36.33
C VAL A 236 16.53 -2.05 35.89
N LYS A 237 15.60 -1.09 35.97
CA LYS A 237 15.92 0.32 35.70
C LYS A 237 16.70 0.89 36.87
N THR A 238 17.81 1.51 36.56
CA THR A 238 18.72 2.17 37.50
C THR A 238 18.92 3.61 37.06
N VAL A 239 19.59 4.41 37.90
CA VAL A 239 19.97 5.78 37.54
C VAL A 239 20.95 5.85 36.36
N GLU A 240 21.66 4.76 36.07
CA GLU A 240 22.64 4.67 34.97
C GLU A 240 22.04 4.10 33.69
N GLY A 241 20.80 3.61 33.74
CA GLY A 241 20.10 2.97 32.63
C GLY A 241 19.48 1.63 33.00
N ASN A 242 19.14 0.82 32.00
CA ASN A 242 18.53 -0.50 32.23
C ASN A 242 19.63 -1.54 32.45
N LYS A 243 19.78 -2.01 33.70
CA LYS A 243 20.70 -3.08 34.07
C LYS A 243 20.07 -4.43 33.71
N ILE A 244 20.76 -5.19 32.87
CA ILE A 244 20.36 -6.50 32.38
C ILE A 244 21.27 -7.54 33.02
N THR A 245 20.68 -8.54 33.66
CA THR A 245 21.40 -9.64 34.31
C THR A 245 20.78 -10.98 33.95
N PHE A 246 21.62 -11.99 33.72
CA PHE A 246 21.17 -13.35 33.41
C PHE A 246 22.25 -14.36 33.77
N ASP A 247 21.87 -15.63 33.89
CA ASP A 247 22.83 -16.71 34.13
C ASP A 247 23.59 -17.05 32.86
N ALA A 248 24.89 -17.27 33.00
CA ALA A 248 25.71 -17.75 31.89
C ALA A 248 25.32 -19.18 31.51
N VAL A 249 25.22 -19.43 30.21
CA VAL A 249 25.00 -20.75 29.62
C VAL A 249 26.34 -21.39 29.30
N ASP A 250 26.51 -22.64 29.72
CA ASP A 250 27.70 -23.43 29.41
C ASP A 250 27.92 -23.54 27.89
N ASP A 251 29.18 -23.48 27.47
CA ASP A 251 29.61 -23.50 26.06
C ASP A 251 29.10 -22.38 25.16
N ALA A 252 28.41 -21.38 25.71
CA ALA A 252 28.08 -20.17 24.97
C ALA A 252 29.35 -19.47 24.45
N LYS A 253 29.38 -19.18 23.15
CA LYS A 253 30.41 -18.35 22.51
C LYS A 253 30.17 -16.88 22.83
N SER A 254 28.92 -16.46 22.75
CA SER A 254 28.45 -15.08 22.97
C SER A 254 26.94 -15.06 23.13
N TYR A 255 26.40 -13.90 23.49
CA TYR A 255 24.96 -13.67 23.59
C TYR A 255 24.58 -12.51 22.68
N VAL A 256 23.48 -12.66 21.95
CA VAL A 256 22.90 -11.61 21.13
C VAL A 256 21.79 -10.96 21.95
N LEU A 257 22.05 -9.73 22.40
CA LEU A 257 21.08 -8.90 23.08
C LEU A 257 20.27 -8.14 22.03
N TYR A 258 18.96 -8.30 22.12
CA TYR A 258 17.97 -7.60 21.31
C TYR A 258 17.26 -6.55 22.15
N ARG A 259 16.86 -5.46 21.50
CA ARG A 259 16.11 -4.35 22.10
C ARG A 259 15.07 -3.83 21.11
N GLY A 260 13.83 -3.72 21.55
CA GLY A 260 12.72 -3.16 20.77
C GLY A 260 11.83 -2.24 21.60
N GLU A 261 10.99 -1.46 20.93
CA GLU A 261 9.93 -0.64 21.56
C GLU A 261 8.56 -1.35 21.53
N THR A 262 8.47 -2.44 20.79
CA THR A 262 7.30 -3.29 20.59
C THR A 262 7.62 -4.73 20.99
N ALA A 263 6.69 -5.66 20.73
CA ALA A 263 6.94 -7.09 20.93
C ALA A 263 8.26 -7.55 20.29
N MET A 264 8.97 -8.42 21.01
CA MET A 264 10.24 -8.98 20.55
C MET A 264 9.99 -9.92 19.36
N ASP A 265 10.65 -9.67 18.24
CA ASP A 265 10.59 -10.52 17.04
C ASP A 265 11.96 -11.10 16.65
N PHE A 266 13.02 -10.71 17.37
CA PHE A 266 14.40 -11.13 17.14
C PHE A 266 14.92 -10.83 15.72
N SER A 267 14.36 -9.82 15.07
CA SER A 267 14.82 -9.30 13.78
C SER A 267 16.20 -8.65 13.88
N THR A 268 16.83 -8.44 12.72
CA THR A 268 18.13 -7.77 12.63
C THR A 268 18.08 -6.32 13.08
N GLU A 269 16.92 -5.66 12.94
CA GLU A 269 16.68 -4.30 13.40
C GLU A 269 16.68 -4.19 14.93
N GLN A 270 16.29 -5.26 15.62
CA GLN A 270 16.30 -5.32 17.09
C GLN A 270 17.67 -5.70 17.67
N VAL A 271 18.65 -6.11 16.86
CA VAL A 271 19.99 -6.48 17.38
C VAL A 271 20.65 -5.26 17.99
N PHE A 272 20.83 -5.29 19.30
CA PHE A 272 21.38 -4.17 20.05
C PHE A 272 22.85 -4.35 20.39
N LYS A 273 23.24 -5.54 20.84
CA LYS A 273 24.62 -5.80 21.26
C LYS A 273 25.00 -7.28 21.21
N LEU A 274 26.27 -7.54 20.91
CA LEU A 274 26.90 -8.84 21.16
C LEU A 274 27.65 -8.78 22.50
N LEU A 275 27.24 -9.63 23.44
CA LEU A 275 27.89 -9.79 24.74
C LEU A 275 28.83 -10.99 24.70
N GLY A 276 30.02 -10.85 25.28
CA GLY A 276 30.94 -11.98 25.45
C GLY A 276 30.44 -12.98 26.48
N SER A 277 31.11 -14.14 26.59
CA SER A 277 30.76 -15.20 27.53
C SER A 277 31.42 -15.11 28.90
N ASN A 278 32.09 -13.99 29.20
CA ASN A 278 32.78 -13.79 30.47
C ASN A 278 31.76 -13.54 31.59
N ALA A 279 31.55 -14.54 32.44
CA ALA A 279 30.67 -14.48 33.58
C ALA A 279 31.42 -14.17 34.88
N THR A 280 30.79 -13.41 35.78
CA THR A 280 31.27 -13.20 37.15
C THR A 280 30.31 -13.93 38.08
N ALA A 281 30.82 -14.88 38.88
CA ALA A 281 30.01 -15.74 39.75
C ALA A 281 28.83 -16.42 39.03
N GLY A 282 29.05 -16.88 37.78
CA GLY A 282 28.03 -17.57 36.97
C GLY A 282 27.02 -16.65 36.29
N LYS A 283 27.10 -15.32 36.47
CA LYS A 283 26.19 -14.35 35.85
C LYS A 283 26.89 -13.43 34.88
N ILE A 284 26.13 -12.96 33.90
CA ILE A 284 26.54 -11.89 32.99
C ILE A 284 25.69 -10.66 33.29
N GLU A 285 26.36 -9.51 33.36
CA GLU A 285 25.71 -8.23 33.59
C GLU A 285 26.06 -7.25 32.46
N PHE A 286 25.07 -6.49 32.02
CA PHE A 286 25.25 -5.41 31.05
C PHE A 286 24.25 -4.29 31.34
N THR A 287 24.70 -3.03 31.28
CA THR A 287 23.81 -1.87 31.44
C THR A 287 23.60 -1.18 30.09
N ASP A 288 22.34 -1.13 29.64
CA ASP A 288 21.92 -0.25 28.55
C ASP A 288 21.81 1.19 29.08
N THR A 289 22.85 1.98 28.81
CA THR A 289 22.94 3.40 29.21
C THR A 289 22.23 4.34 28.24
N ASN A 290 21.80 3.86 27.07
CA ASN A 290 21.20 4.66 26.01
C ASN A 290 19.68 4.48 26.02
N VAL A 291 19.08 4.76 27.17
CA VAL A 291 17.64 4.61 27.41
C VAL A 291 16.95 5.97 27.47
N GLU A 292 15.99 6.15 26.58
CA GLU A 292 15.05 7.28 26.60
C GLU A 292 13.86 7.01 27.55
N ASP A 293 13.02 8.02 27.81
CA ASP A 293 11.81 7.93 28.65
C ASP A 293 10.64 7.20 27.93
N LYS A 294 10.92 6.01 27.40
CA LYS A 294 9.98 5.16 26.65
C LYS A 294 10.16 3.68 27.03
N PRO A 295 9.15 2.82 26.79
CA PRO A 295 9.27 1.41 27.13
C PRO A 295 10.25 0.71 26.19
N TYR A 296 10.97 -0.26 26.76
CA TYR A 296 11.80 -1.19 25.99
C TYR A 296 11.42 -2.62 26.33
N VAL A 297 11.49 -3.47 25.32
CA VAL A 297 11.46 -4.93 25.44
C VAL A 297 12.87 -5.41 25.13
N TYR A 298 13.39 -6.31 25.95
CA TYR A 298 14.72 -6.90 25.75
C TYR A 298 14.57 -8.38 25.44
N GLY A 299 15.41 -8.88 24.54
CA GLY A 299 15.43 -10.28 24.16
C GLY A 299 16.86 -10.78 24.17
N MET A 300 17.04 -12.07 24.40
CA MET A 300 18.36 -12.69 24.40
C MET A 300 18.34 -13.97 23.59
N LYS A 301 19.33 -14.13 22.71
CA LYS A 301 19.68 -15.43 22.12
C LYS A 301 21.09 -15.82 22.50
N VAL A 302 21.27 -17.09 22.81
CA VAL A 302 22.59 -17.67 23.05
C VAL A 302 23.19 -18.09 21.71
N MET A 303 24.44 -17.73 21.47
CA MET A 303 25.17 -18.13 20.27
C MET A 303 26.21 -19.18 20.64
N SER A 304 26.15 -20.33 19.98
CA SER A 304 27.08 -21.44 20.21
C SER A 304 28.40 -21.28 19.42
N ARG A 305 29.31 -22.24 19.57
CA ARG A 305 30.59 -22.25 18.84
C ARG A 305 30.43 -22.39 17.32
N THR A 306 29.32 -22.96 16.86
CA THR A 306 28.94 -23.03 15.42
C THR A 306 28.15 -21.80 14.95
N ASN A 307 28.04 -20.76 15.78
CA ASN A 307 27.18 -19.59 15.57
C ASN A 307 25.68 -19.92 15.46
N THR A 308 25.26 -21.13 15.82
CA THR A 308 23.84 -21.49 15.90
C THR A 308 23.22 -20.73 17.07
N LEU A 309 22.09 -20.08 16.82
CA LEU A 309 21.35 -19.33 17.83
C LEU A 309 20.33 -20.23 18.55
N SER A 310 20.10 -19.97 19.84
CA SER A 310 18.99 -20.55 20.59
C SER A 310 17.63 -19.99 20.11
N ASP A 311 16.53 -20.54 20.63
CA ASP A 311 15.18 -20.11 20.23
C ASP A 311 14.92 -18.65 20.62
N GLY A 312 15.42 -18.26 21.78
CA GLY A 312 15.38 -16.92 22.34
C GLY A 312 14.40 -16.83 23.50
N VAL A 313 14.77 -16.01 24.48
CA VAL A 313 13.87 -15.61 25.56
C VAL A 313 13.74 -14.10 25.55
N ASP A 314 12.53 -13.60 25.73
CA ASP A 314 12.28 -12.20 25.93
C ASP A 314 11.98 -11.89 27.40
N PHE A 315 12.29 -10.66 27.76
CA PHE A 315 11.81 -10.02 28.95
C PHE A 315 10.81 -8.96 28.48
N GLY A 316 9.54 -9.17 28.84
CA GLY A 316 8.45 -8.26 28.50
C GLY A 316 8.72 -6.82 28.94
N MET A 317 7.84 -5.89 28.55
CA MET A 317 7.99 -4.48 28.93
C MET A 317 8.24 -4.34 30.44
N GLN A 318 9.21 -3.51 30.81
CA GLN A 318 9.51 -3.19 32.21
C GLN A 318 8.23 -2.84 32.97
N GLU A 319 8.01 -3.46 34.14
CA GLU A 319 6.85 -3.21 35.00
C GLU A 319 7.21 -2.39 36.24
N PHE A 320 6.25 -1.60 36.74
CA PHE A 320 6.32 -0.90 38.02
C PHE A 320 5.20 -1.33 38.95
N THR A 321 5.44 -1.19 40.24
CA THR A 321 4.47 -1.50 41.29
C THR A 321 3.67 -0.26 41.66
N VAL A 322 2.33 -0.36 41.55
CA VAL A 322 1.41 0.64 42.10
C VAL A 322 0.76 0.09 43.36
N THR A 323 0.93 0.82 44.46
CA THR A 323 0.37 0.49 45.77
C THR A 323 -0.86 1.38 46.04
N PHE A 324 -2.02 0.76 46.24
CA PHE A 324 -3.28 1.44 46.52
C PHE A 324 -3.60 1.39 48.01
N LEU A 325 -3.88 2.55 48.60
CA LEU A 325 -4.25 2.73 50.00
C LEU A 325 -5.67 3.34 50.13
N ASP A 326 -6.34 3.14 51.27
CA ASP A 326 -7.51 3.95 51.61
C ASP A 326 -7.14 5.38 52.03
N GLU A 327 -8.13 6.20 52.42
CA GLU A 327 -7.91 7.60 52.82
C GLU A 327 -7.06 7.68 54.10
N GLU A 328 -7.17 6.69 54.98
CA GLU A 328 -6.45 6.55 56.25
C GLU A 328 -5.05 5.90 56.10
N GLY A 329 -4.65 5.50 54.89
CA GLY A 329 -3.32 4.98 54.58
C GLY A 329 -3.14 3.46 54.76
N LYS A 330 -4.22 2.70 54.94
CA LYS A 330 -4.18 1.22 55.01
C LYS A 330 -4.12 0.63 53.60
N LEU A 331 -3.32 -0.42 53.46
CA LEU A 331 -3.13 -1.14 52.19
C LEU A 331 -4.43 -1.79 51.69
N LEU A 332 -4.81 -1.47 50.46
CA LEU A 332 -5.88 -2.14 49.71
C LEU A 332 -5.30 -3.25 48.83
N THR A 333 -4.36 -2.92 47.94
CA THR A 333 -3.71 -3.88 47.04
C THR A 333 -2.42 -3.33 46.43
N THR A 334 -1.63 -4.20 45.81
CA THR A 334 -0.51 -3.85 44.92
C THR A 334 -0.71 -4.48 43.54
N VAL A 335 -0.38 -3.75 42.49
CA VAL A 335 -0.43 -4.25 41.09
C VAL A 335 0.87 -3.95 40.37
N LYS A 336 1.31 -4.86 39.50
CA LYS A 336 2.40 -4.61 38.56
C LYS A 336 1.82 -4.17 37.22
N VAL A 337 2.40 -3.13 36.64
CA VAL A 337 1.90 -2.49 35.42
C VAL A 337 3.08 -2.15 34.51
N PRO A 338 3.04 -2.49 33.21
CA PRO A 338 4.08 -2.11 32.27
C PRO A 338 4.33 -0.59 32.23
N TYR A 339 5.55 -0.18 31.92
CA TYR A 339 5.96 1.22 31.78
C TYR A 339 5.00 1.96 30.85
N GLY A 340 4.48 3.09 31.32
CA GLY A 340 3.59 3.97 30.57
C GLY A 340 2.13 3.50 30.51
N ASN A 341 1.81 2.28 30.97
CA ASN A 341 0.43 1.80 30.99
C ASN A 341 -0.33 2.36 32.20
N ALA A 342 -1.65 2.42 32.07
CA ALA A 342 -2.55 2.78 33.17
C ALA A 342 -2.63 1.65 34.19
N ALA A 343 -2.53 2.00 35.48
CA ALA A 343 -2.86 1.06 36.54
C ALA A 343 -4.38 1.01 36.76
N VAL A 344 -4.90 -0.19 36.93
CA VAL A 344 -6.30 -0.40 37.36
C VAL A 344 -6.30 -0.63 38.87
N GLY A 345 -6.86 0.32 39.61
CA GLY A 345 -7.01 0.21 41.07
C GLY A 345 -8.19 -0.68 41.49
N PRO A 346 -8.22 -1.12 42.75
CA PRO A 346 -9.36 -1.85 43.32
C PRO A 346 -10.57 -0.92 43.48
N THR A 347 -11.76 -1.48 43.78
CA THR A 347 -12.91 -0.66 44.19
C THR A 347 -12.59 0.07 45.50
N ALA A 348 -12.74 1.40 45.53
CA ALA A 348 -12.54 2.19 46.74
C ALA A 348 -13.63 1.89 47.80
N PRO A 349 -13.32 1.92 49.11
CA PRO A 349 -14.30 1.71 50.17
C PRO A 349 -15.49 2.70 50.09
N ALA A 350 -16.72 2.24 50.34
CA ALA A 350 -17.87 3.14 50.36
C ALA A 350 -17.84 4.05 51.61
N LYS A 351 -18.06 5.36 51.42
CA LYS A 351 -18.16 6.36 52.49
C LYS A 351 -19.56 6.98 52.48
N GLN A 352 -20.25 6.94 53.63
CA GLN A 352 -21.60 7.48 53.74
C GLN A 352 -21.59 9.00 53.52
N GLY A 353 -22.41 9.50 52.60
CA GLY A 353 -22.53 10.93 52.29
C GLY A 353 -21.43 11.53 51.43
N ALA A 354 -20.52 10.70 50.88
CA ALA A 354 -19.44 11.17 50.01
C ALA A 354 -19.16 10.18 48.86
N SER A 355 -18.90 10.71 47.67
CA SER A 355 -18.61 9.94 46.45
C SER A 355 -17.11 9.86 46.19
N PHE A 356 -16.61 8.69 45.78
CA PHE A 356 -15.21 8.52 45.35
C PHE A 356 -14.95 9.33 44.08
N ILE A 357 -13.93 10.20 44.10
CA ILE A 357 -13.58 11.10 42.98
C ILE A 357 -12.27 10.72 42.28
N GLY A 358 -11.53 9.72 42.78
CA GLY A 358 -10.30 9.24 42.17
C GLY A 358 -9.16 9.01 43.17
N TRP A 359 -7.99 8.66 42.63
CA TRP A 359 -6.77 8.39 43.41
C TRP A 359 -5.92 9.65 43.59
N SER A 360 -5.06 9.66 44.61
CA SER A 360 -4.31 10.86 45.01
C SER A 360 -3.24 11.32 44.01
N ARG A 361 -2.83 10.46 43.07
CA ARG A 361 -1.93 10.76 41.96
C ARG A 361 -2.49 10.17 40.67
N ASP A 362 -2.05 10.70 39.54
CA ASP A 362 -2.37 10.16 38.23
C ASP A 362 -1.80 8.75 38.08
N ILE A 363 -2.66 7.82 37.69
CA ILE A 363 -2.34 6.42 37.44
C ILE A 363 -2.60 6.01 35.99
N SER A 364 -2.88 6.98 35.10
CA SER A 364 -3.14 6.73 33.68
C SER A 364 -1.88 6.37 32.88
N ALA A 365 -0.69 6.71 33.39
CA ALA A 365 0.60 6.34 32.80
C ALA A 365 1.69 6.18 33.88
N VAL A 366 1.94 4.94 34.30
CA VAL A 366 2.89 4.63 35.37
C VAL A 366 4.33 4.56 34.83
N LYS A 367 5.21 5.44 35.30
CA LYS A 367 6.63 5.51 34.85
C LYS A 367 7.67 5.14 35.92
N SER A 368 7.20 4.90 37.14
CA SER A 368 7.97 4.51 38.32
C SER A 368 7.04 3.81 39.30
N ASP A 369 7.57 3.20 40.36
CA ASP A 369 6.74 2.76 41.48
C ASP A 369 5.96 3.96 42.08
N LEU A 370 4.70 3.73 42.42
CA LEU A 370 3.78 4.76 42.93
C LEU A 370 3.01 4.22 44.13
N THR A 371 2.73 5.10 45.08
CA THR A 371 1.74 4.87 46.15
C THR A 371 0.65 5.92 46.02
N VAL A 372 -0.60 5.48 45.96
CA VAL A 372 -1.79 6.34 45.81
C VAL A 372 -2.84 6.01 46.87
N SER A 373 -3.64 7.00 47.26
CA SER A 373 -4.72 6.91 48.25
C SER A 373 -6.05 7.39 47.69
N ALA A 374 -7.17 6.86 48.17
CA ALA A 374 -8.51 7.22 47.69
C ALA A 374 -8.94 8.66 48.12
N LYS A 375 -9.71 9.37 47.27
CA LYS A 375 -10.27 10.71 47.55
C LYS A 375 -11.80 10.74 47.38
N TYR A 376 -12.51 11.55 48.17
CA TYR A 376 -13.98 11.66 48.19
C TYR A 376 -14.52 13.12 48.16
N SER A 377 -15.79 13.35 47.75
CA SER A 377 -16.52 14.66 47.79
C SER A 377 -17.98 14.54 48.27
N ASP A 378 -18.59 15.59 48.83
CA ASP A 378 -20.00 15.63 49.29
C ASP A 378 -21.02 15.62 48.12
N SER A 379 -22.23 15.04 48.28
CA SER A 379 -23.18 14.74 47.18
C SER A 379 -24.26 15.82 46.92
N GLN A 380 -24.43 16.23 45.64
CA GLN A 380 -25.57 16.98 45.08
C GLN A 380 -26.37 16.07 44.12
N PHE A 381 -27.66 16.36 43.87
CA PHE A 381 -28.52 15.61 42.93
C PHE A 381 -28.98 16.47 41.76
N THR A 382 -29.15 15.83 40.61
CA THR A 382 -29.51 16.48 39.35
C THR A 382 -30.96 16.13 38.98
N VAL A 383 -31.78 17.15 38.71
CA VAL A 383 -33.14 16.98 38.17
C VAL A 383 -33.18 17.53 36.74
N THR A 384 -33.51 16.68 35.78
CA THR A 384 -33.55 17.07 34.36
C THR A 384 -34.98 17.04 33.83
N PHE A 385 -35.45 18.18 33.31
CA PHE A 385 -36.75 18.30 32.65
C PHE A 385 -36.58 18.11 31.14
N TYR A 386 -37.41 17.25 30.56
CA TYR A 386 -37.39 16.90 29.15
C TYR A 386 -38.72 17.28 28.47
N GLY A 387 -38.65 17.80 27.24
CA GLY A 387 -39.79 17.99 26.33
C GLY A 387 -39.97 16.78 25.40
N LEU A 388 -40.58 17.00 24.23
CA LEU A 388 -40.63 15.98 23.16
C LEU A 388 -39.22 15.55 22.72
N ASP A 389 -39.12 14.31 22.22
CA ASP A 389 -37.89 13.68 21.73
C ASP A 389 -36.72 13.69 22.72
N ASN A 390 -37.01 13.67 24.03
CA ASN A 390 -36.01 13.76 25.11
C ASN A 390 -35.12 15.01 25.00
N LYS A 391 -35.64 16.11 24.44
CA LYS A 391 -34.94 17.40 24.46
C LYS A 391 -34.93 17.96 25.88
N VAL A 392 -33.73 18.22 26.42
CA VAL A 392 -33.59 18.85 27.74
C VAL A 392 -34.09 20.29 27.68
N LEU A 393 -35.05 20.61 28.55
CA LEU A 393 -35.62 21.94 28.74
C LEU A 393 -34.89 22.70 29.86
N LYS A 394 -34.52 21.99 30.93
CA LYS A 394 -33.79 22.54 32.09
C LYS A 394 -33.09 21.40 32.86
N VAL A 395 -31.91 21.70 33.40
CA VAL A 395 -31.25 20.88 34.43
C VAL A 395 -31.15 21.71 35.70
N ASP A 396 -31.59 21.17 36.83
CA ASP A 396 -31.45 21.78 38.15
C ASP A 396 -30.49 20.92 38.99
N SER A 397 -29.51 21.54 39.65
CA SER A 397 -28.66 20.86 40.63
C SER A 397 -29.10 21.30 42.01
N ILE A 398 -29.57 20.35 42.82
CA ILE A 398 -30.20 20.60 44.11
C ILE A 398 -29.54 19.74 45.20
N ASN A 399 -29.60 20.21 46.44
CA ASN A 399 -29.08 19.44 47.56
C ASN A 399 -30.04 18.30 47.94
N PHE A 400 -29.54 17.34 48.70
CA PHE A 400 -30.35 16.24 49.26
C PHE A 400 -31.59 16.79 50.00
N HIS A 401 -32.79 16.29 49.66
CA HIS A 401 -34.11 16.71 50.16
C HIS A 401 -34.66 18.06 49.65
N GLU A 402 -34.04 18.70 48.66
CA GLU A 402 -34.61 19.90 48.01
C GLU A 402 -35.62 19.54 46.90
N SER A 403 -36.38 20.52 46.42
CA SER A 403 -37.36 20.37 45.33
C SER A 403 -36.94 21.20 44.12
N ALA A 404 -37.17 20.68 42.90
CA ALA A 404 -36.80 21.38 41.67
C ALA A 404 -37.91 22.32 41.16
N THR A 405 -37.57 23.26 40.28
CA THR A 405 -38.55 24.18 39.65
C THR A 405 -38.69 23.93 38.15
N ALA A 406 -39.92 23.69 37.68
CA ALA A 406 -40.21 23.34 36.28
C ALA A 406 -40.15 24.54 35.30
N PRO A 407 -39.70 24.34 34.04
CA PRO A 407 -39.66 25.36 32.98
C PRO A 407 -41.00 25.53 32.22
N SER A 408 -41.10 26.52 31.30
CA SER A 408 -42.26 26.67 30.39
C SER A 408 -42.26 25.55 29.33
N PRO A 409 -43.37 24.83 29.10
CA PRO A 409 -43.39 23.66 28.24
C PRO A 409 -43.83 23.94 26.79
N ASP A 410 -43.66 25.16 26.27
CA ASP A 410 -44.14 25.54 24.93
C ASP A 410 -43.49 24.70 23.81
N GLN A 411 -44.31 24.03 23.00
CA GLN A 411 -43.86 23.16 21.92
C GLN A 411 -44.70 23.39 20.66
N GLU A 412 -44.06 23.77 19.55
CA GLU A 412 -44.76 24.05 18.29
C GLU A 412 -45.47 22.79 17.76
N GLY A 413 -46.70 22.96 17.28
CA GLY A 413 -47.52 21.87 16.72
C GLY A 413 -48.09 20.89 17.75
N HIS A 414 -47.90 21.13 19.05
CA HIS A 414 -48.36 20.25 20.13
C HIS A 414 -48.95 21.04 21.30
N THR A 415 -49.93 20.45 21.98
CA THR A 415 -50.58 21.01 23.17
C THR A 415 -50.05 20.32 24.43
N PHE A 416 -49.53 21.08 25.41
CA PHE A 416 -48.98 20.53 26.66
C PHE A 416 -50.09 20.12 27.64
N ILE A 417 -49.97 18.90 28.18
CA ILE A 417 -50.96 18.30 29.09
C ILE A 417 -50.46 18.27 30.54
N GLY A 418 -49.17 18.01 30.79
CA GLY A 418 -48.61 17.92 32.15
C GLY A 418 -47.23 17.26 32.22
N TRP A 419 -46.67 17.13 33.43
CA TRP A 419 -45.39 16.44 33.69
C TRP A 419 -45.60 14.99 34.13
N SER A 420 -44.65 14.11 33.78
CA SER A 420 -44.74 12.65 34.00
C SER A 420 -44.56 12.19 35.44
N THR A 421 -43.88 12.95 36.30
CA THR A 421 -43.62 12.58 37.70
C THR A 421 -43.50 13.80 38.61
N SER A 422 -43.60 13.60 39.93
CA SER A 422 -43.36 14.62 40.94
C SER A 422 -41.86 14.90 41.09
N PHE A 423 -41.49 16.15 41.38
CA PHE A 423 -40.10 16.61 41.50
C PHE A 423 -39.86 17.37 42.82
N THR A 424 -40.56 16.94 43.87
CA THR A 424 -40.43 17.45 45.25
C THR A 424 -39.69 16.44 46.13
N ASP A 425 -38.91 16.91 47.11
CA ASP A 425 -38.17 16.07 48.09
C ASP A 425 -37.25 15.02 47.41
N VAL A 426 -36.30 15.51 46.62
CA VAL A 426 -35.48 14.67 45.74
C VAL A 426 -34.29 14.08 46.50
N ILE A 427 -34.14 12.76 46.38
CA ILE A 427 -33.13 11.96 47.10
C ILE A 427 -32.25 11.09 46.16
N TYR A 428 -32.39 11.26 44.85
CA TYR A 428 -31.61 10.65 43.77
C TYR A 428 -31.77 11.50 42.49
N ASP A 429 -30.91 11.31 41.49
CA ASP A 429 -31.03 12.02 40.21
C ASP A 429 -32.35 11.66 39.50
N LEU A 430 -33.08 12.66 39.03
CA LEU A 430 -34.47 12.50 38.59
C LEU A 430 -34.72 13.10 37.19
N ASP A 431 -35.25 12.28 36.29
CA ASP A 431 -35.67 12.71 34.96
C ASP A 431 -37.19 12.92 34.91
N VAL A 432 -37.63 14.07 34.40
CA VAL A 432 -39.05 14.50 34.35
C VAL A 432 -39.44 14.87 32.92
N TYR A 433 -40.30 14.07 32.29
CA TYR A 433 -40.74 14.26 30.91
C TYR A 433 -42.08 15.01 30.81
N GLY A 434 -42.20 15.94 29.86
CA GLY A 434 -43.45 16.62 29.50
C GLY A 434 -44.33 15.77 28.59
N ILE A 435 -45.65 15.81 28.81
CA ILE A 435 -46.67 15.06 28.07
C ILE A 435 -47.42 16.03 27.15
N TYR A 436 -47.58 15.65 25.87
CA TYR A 436 -48.10 16.48 24.80
C TYR A 436 -49.11 15.74 23.91
N GLU A 437 -50.05 16.47 23.30
CA GLU A 437 -50.98 16.00 22.26
C GLU A 437 -50.69 16.72 20.92
N ILE A 438 -50.63 16.00 19.79
CA ILE A 438 -50.28 16.56 18.47
C ILE A 438 -51.47 17.29 17.82
N ASN A 439 -51.22 18.41 17.16
CA ASN A 439 -52.26 19.19 16.46
C ASN A 439 -52.63 18.58 15.10
N LEU A 440 -53.89 18.73 14.67
CA LEU A 440 -54.44 18.25 13.38
C LEU A 440 -54.83 19.42 12.46
N TYR A 441 -54.60 19.28 11.16
CA TYR A 441 -54.91 20.27 10.11
C TYR A 441 -55.67 19.66 8.93
N LYS A 442 -56.45 20.48 8.21
CA LYS A 442 -57.30 20.04 7.08
C LYS A 442 -56.70 20.35 5.72
N VAL A 443 -56.69 19.38 4.81
CA VAL A 443 -56.27 19.57 3.40
C VAL A 443 -57.39 19.22 2.44
N ILE A 444 -57.79 20.19 1.61
CA ILE A 444 -58.88 20.08 0.63
C ILE A 444 -58.29 20.08 -0.78
N PHE A 445 -58.62 19.07 -1.58
CA PHE A 445 -58.18 18.94 -2.98
C PHE A 445 -59.31 19.29 -3.95
N ASN A 446 -59.02 20.12 -4.96
CA ASN A 446 -59.95 20.63 -5.97
C ASN A 446 -59.47 20.32 -7.40
N ASP A 447 -60.40 20.16 -8.33
CA ASP A 447 -60.09 20.13 -9.77
C ASP A 447 -59.67 21.52 -10.29
N GLU A 448 -59.22 21.60 -11.55
CA GLU A 448 -58.76 22.85 -12.18
C GLU A 448 -59.83 23.98 -12.22
N ASN A 449 -61.10 23.64 -12.00
CA ASN A 449 -62.22 24.58 -11.97
C ASN A 449 -62.63 24.97 -10.54
N GLY A 450 -61.91 24.48 -9.52
CA GLY A 450 -62.19 24.76 -8.10
C GLY A 450 -63.24 23.84 -7.46
N THR A 451 -63.63 22.75 -8.13
CA THR A 451 -64.60 21.78 -7.59
C THR A 451 -63.91 20.80 -6.65
N LYS A 452 -64.41 20.66 -5.42
CA LYS A 452 -63.84 19.75 -4.42
C LYS A 452 -63.89 18.29 -4.87
N ILE A 453 -62.72 17.66 -4.85
CA ILE A 453 -62.49 16.24 -5.06
C ILE A 453 -62.56 15.49 -3.72
N THR A 454 -61.79 15.93 -2.70
CA THR A 454 -61.76 15.30 -1.36
C THR A 454 -61.29 16.26 -0.26
N GLU A 455 -61.44 15.88 1.01
CA GLU A 455 -60.85 16.53 2.20
C GLU A 455 -60.31 15.47 3.16
N ILE A 456 -59.16 15.74 3.77
CA ILE A 456 -58.51 14.88 4.76
C ILE A 456 -58.01 15.72 5.95
N GLU A 457 -57.91 15.09 7.12
CA GLU A 457 -57.20 15.63 8.29
C GLU A 457 -55.83 14.95 8.41
N VAL A 458 -54.81 15.74 8.75
CA VAL A 458 -53.41 15.31 8.83
C VAL A 458 -52.76 15.90 10.08
N GLU A 459 -51.92 15.11 10.75
CA GLU A 459 -51.14 15.55 11.91
C GLU A 459 -50.09 16.60 11.50
N TYR A 460 -49.74 17.51 12.43
CA TYR A 460 -48.68 18.50 12.21
C TYR A 460 -47.41 17.85 11.65
N LEU A 461 -46.86 18.43 10.57
CA LEU A 461 -45.68 17.94 9.83
C LEU A 461 -45.84 16.59 9.09
N GLN A 462 -47.02 15.99 9.05
CA GLN A 462 -47.26 14.84 8.17
C GLN A 462 -47.62 15.26 6.75
N ASP A 463 -47.35 14.38 5.80
CA ASP A 463 -47.68 14.58 4.39
C ASP A 463 -49.15 14.24 4.14
N ALA A 464 -49.87 15.13 3.48
CA ALA A 464 -51.20 14.86 2.97
C ALA A 464 -51.13 13.96 1.73
N VAL A 465 -51.98 12.92 1.70
CA VAL A 465 -52.04 11.99 0.57
C VAL A 465 -53.02 12.52 -0.49
N ALA A 466 -52.50 12.80 -1.69
CA ALA A 466 -53.34 13.26 -2.79
C ALA A 466 -54.30 12.16 -3.31
N PRO A 467 -55.52 12.54 -3.73
CA PRO A 467 -56.47 11.60 -4.34
C PRO A 467 -56.05 11.22 -5.78
N ALA A 468 -56.73 10.22 -6.34
CA ALA A 468 -56.59 9.88 -7.75
C ALA A 468 -57.04 11.04 -8.65
N VAL A 469 -56.18 11.45 -9.58
CA VAL A 469 -56.42 12.62 -10.44
C VAL A 469 -57.36 12.27 -11.61
N PRO A 470 -58.34 13.13 -11.95
CA PRO A 470 -59.16 12.95 -13.15
C PRO A 470 -58.33 12.98 -14.44
N LYS A 471 -58.60 12.07 -15.39
CA LYS A 471 -57.93 12.09 -16.70
C LYS A 471 -58.51 13.19 -17.60
N LYS A 472 -57.65 14.05 -18.13
CA LYS A 472 -58.01 15.11 -19.09
C LYS A 472 -57.41 14.82 -20.46
N THR A 473 -58.25 14.59 -21.48
CA THR A 473 -57.79 14.21 -22.83
C THR A 473 -56.97 15.34 -23.46
N GLY A 474 -55.79 15.03 -24.00
CA GLY A 474 -54.89 16.00 -24.64
C GLY A 474 -54.01 16.80 -23.67
N TYR A 475 -54.11 16.54 -22.36
CA TYR A 475 -53.31 17.20 -21.34
C TYR A 475 -52.61 16.16 -20.45
N ASN A 476 -51.41 16.50 -19.99
CA ASN A 476 -50.67 15.78 -18.97
C ASN A 476 -50.93 16.45 -17.62
N PHE A 477 -51.24 15.66 -16.60
CA PHE A 477 -51.27 16.16 -15.22
C PHE A 477 -49.84 16.42 -14.77
N ILE A 478 -49.58 17.65 -14.33
CA ILE A 478 -48.24 18.09 -13.91
C ILE A 478 -48.08 17.96 -12.41
N GLY A 479 -49.14 18.19 -11.65
CA GLY A 479 -49.10 18.16 -10.20
C GLY A 479 -50.20 18.99 -9.58
N TRP A 480 -50.08 19.18 -8.27
CA TRP A 480 -50.95 20.06 -7.49
C TRP A 480 -50.28 21.43 -7.30
N ASP A 481 -51.06 22.50 -7.20
CA ASP A 481 -50.57 23.88 -7.15
C ASP A 481 -49.85 24.26 -5.84
N LYS A 482 -50.08 23.51 -4.76
CA LYS A 482 -49.46 23.70 -3.45
C LYS A 482 -48.75 22.45 -2.99
N ASP A 483 -47.71 22.67 -2.20
CA ASP A 483 -47.05 21.62 -1.46
C ASP A 483 -48.00 21.05 -0.40
N ILE A 484 -48.10 19.74 -0.37
CA ILE A 484 -48.94 18.97 0.56
C ILE A 484 -48.09 18.15 1.53
N THR A 485 -46.77 18.33 1.49
CA THR A 485 -45.85 17.73 2.45
C THR A 485 -45.74 18.59 3.70
N ALA A 486 -45.46 17.95 4.83
CA ALA A 486 -45.22 18.60 6.12
C ALA A 486 -46.23 19.69 6.50
N VAL A 487 -47.53 19.34 6.55
CA VAL A 487 -48.63 20.31 6.72
C VAL A 487 -48.60 20.96 8.11
N LYS A 488 -48.70 22.30 8.15
CA LYS A 488 -48.65 23.12 9.37
C LYS A 488 -49.87 24.01 9.61
N GLU A 489 -50.76 24.08 8.63
CA GLU A 489 -52.00 24.86 8.63
C GLU A 489 -52.99 24.23 7.65
N ASP A 490 -54.24 24.70 7.65
CA ASP A 490 -55.25 24.21 6.72
C ASP A 490 -54.94 24.63 5.27
N LEU A 491 -55.01 23.69 4.31
CA LEU A 491 -54.67 23.90 2.90
C LEU A 491 -55.86 23.66 1.97
N ILE A 492 -55.93 24.46 0.90
CA ILE A 492 -56.79 24.23 -0.27
C ILE A 492 -55.90 24.15 -1.51
N VAL A 493 -55.96 23.03 -2.23
CA VAL A 493 -54.99 22.61 -3.25
C VAL A 493 -55.72 22.27 -4.55
N THR A 494 -55.19 22.66 -5.71
CA THR A 494 -55.84 22.63 -7.03
C THR A 494 -54.98 21.87 -8.05
N ALA A 495 -55.60 21.04 -8.90
CA ALA A 495 -54.91 20.27 -9.94
C ALA A 495 -54.40 21.14 -11.11
N VAL A 496 -53.16 20.91 -11.56
CA VAL A 496 -52.49 21.62 -12.67
C VAL A 496 -52.19 20.69 -13.84
N TYR A 497 -52.48 21.14 -15.06
CA TYR A 497 -52.31 20.37 -16.30
C TYR A 497 -51.55 21.16 -17.38
N GLU A 498 -50.80 20.46 -18.23
CA GLU A 498 -50.11 21.01 -19.41
C GLU A 498 -50.59 20.32 -20.69
N ILE A 499 -50.71 21.04 -21.79
CA ILE A 499 -51.14 20.46 -23.08
C ILE A 499 -50.04 19.55 -23.66
N GLN A 500 -50.42 18.39 -24.20
CA GLN A 500 -49.46 17.49 -24.86
C GLN A 500 -48.92 18.11 -26.15
N LYS A 501 -47.67 17.82 -26.52
CA LYS A 501 -47.04 18.27 -27.77
C LYS A 501 -46.44 17.10 -28.54
N PHE A 502 -46.40 17.20 -29.87
CA PHE A 502 -45.87 16.18 -30.78
C PHE A 502 -44.91 16.76 -31.80
N THR A 503 -43.95 15.95 -32.22
CA THR A 503 -42.93 16.31 -33.20
C THR A 503 -43.47 16.08 -34.62
N VAL A 504 -43.43 17.14 -35.43
CA VAL A 504 -43.75 17.08 -36.86
C VAL A 504 -42.50 17.37 -37.69
N THR A 505 -42.23 16.49 -38.67
CA THR A 505 -41.06 16.60 -39.55
C THR A 505 -41.46 16.72 -41.01
N PHE A 506 -40.87 17.66 -41.73
CA PHE A 506 -41.03 17.87 -43.17
C PHE A 506 -39.74 17.47 -43.89
N ILE A 507 -39.84 16.66 -44.95
CA ILE A 507 -38.70 16.01 -45.63
C ILE A 507 -38.79 16.26 -47.14
N ASN A 508 -37.65 16.49 -47.80
CA ASN A 508 -37.55 16.56 -49.26
C ASN A 508 -37.52 15.13 -49.84
N GLU A 509 -38.41 14.82 -50.77
CA GLU A 509 -38.47 13.48 -51.37
C GLU A 509 -37.31 13.20 -52.33
N VAL A 510 -36.77 14.22 -53.01
CA VAL A 510 -35.77 14.02 -54.07
C VAL A 510 -34.42 13.54 -53.52
N ASP A 511 -34.00 14.08 -52.37
CA ASP A 511 -32.71 13.74 -51.74
C ASP A 511 -32.85 13.16 -50.32
N GLY A 512 -34.07 13.08 -49.78
CA GLY A 512 -34.34 12.58 -48.43
C GLY A 512 -33.95 13.53 -47.30
N SER A 513 -33.54 14.77 -47.61
CA SER A 513 -33.09 15.73 -46.60
C SER A 513 -34.24 16.27 -45.75
N THR A 514 -33.98 16.54 -44.47
CA THR A 514 -35.00 17.15 -43.58
C THR A 514 -35.09 18.64 -43.84
N ILE A 515 -36.30 19.12 -44.14
CA ILE A 515 -36.60 20.53 -44.42
C ILE A 515 -36.89 21.29 -43.10
N LYS A 516 -37.72 20.73 -42.22
CA LYS A 516 -38.08 21.37 -40.94
C LYS A 516 -38.56 20.34 -39.92
N VAL A 517 -38.22 20.55 -38.65
CA VAL A 517 -38.78 19.83 -37.50
C VAL A 517 -39.37 20.85 -36.52
N SER A 518 -40.56 20.60 -35.97
CA SER A 518 -41.18 21.45 -34.96
C SER A 518 -42.10 20.67 -34.02
N GLU A 519 -42.19 21.10 -32.75
CA GLU A 519 -43.20 20.62 -31.80
C GLU A 519 -44.53 21.36 -31.97
N VAL A 520 -45.64 20.62 -31.84
CA VAL A 520 -47.00 21.11 -32.10
C VAL A 520 -47.94 20.60 -31.02
N ASP A 521 -48.73 21.50 -30.44
CA ASP A 521 -49.70 21.17 -29.39
C ASP A 521 -50.78 20.20 -29.90
N TYR A 522 -51.22 19.29 -29.04
CA TYR A 522 -52.24 18.28 -29.30
C TYR A 522 -53.51 18.90 -29.91
N GLY A 523 -53.94 18.37 -31.05
CA GLY A 523 -55.15 18.79 -31.76
C GLY A 523 -55.00 20.09 -32.55
N THR A 524 -53.79 20.63 -32.72
CA THR A 524 -53.52 21.84 -33.52
C THR A 524 -52.84 21.51 -34.85
N LEU A 525 -52.84 22.45 -35.81
CA LEU A 525 -52.20 22.28 -37.12
C LEU A 525 -50.71 22.71 -37.04
N PRO A 526 -49.79 21.98 -37.71
CA PRO A 526 -48.39 22.37 -37.74
C PRO A 526 -48.17 23.57 -38.67
N VAL A 527 -47.17 24.40 -38.37
CA VAL A 527 -46.77 25.52 -39.25
C VAL A 527 -45.93 25.00 -40.40
N LEU A 528 -46.45 25.07 -41.62
CA LEU A 528 -45.77 24.62 -42.85
C LEU A 528 -44.44 25.37 -43.07
N PRO A 529 -43.39 24.70 -43.56
CA PRO A 529 -42.18 25.37 -44.05
C PRO A 529 -42.43 26.05 -45.40
N GLU A 530 -41.50 26.91 -45.83
CA GLU A 530 -41.51 27.48 -47.19
C GLU A 530 -41.42 26.36 -48.25
N ALA A 531 -41.99 26.61 -49.42
CA ALA A 531 -42.00 25.63 -50.51
C ALA A 531 -40.56 25.32 -50.95
N PRO A 532 -40.12 24.05 -50.88
CA PRO A 532 -38.75 23.70 -51.25
C PRO A 532 -38.52 23.88 -52.76
N VAL A 533 -37.38 24.48 -53.12
CA VAL A 533 -36.99 24.70 -54.52
C VAL A 533 -35.97 23.65 -54.94
N VAL A 534 -36.31 22.86 -55.96
CA VAL A 534 -35.43 21.82 -56.52
C VAL A 534 -35.30 22.06 -58.02
N ARG A 535 -34.07 21.99 -58.56
CA ARG A 535 -33.82 22.28 -59.98
C ARG A 535 -34.60 21.31 -60.88
N GLY A 536 -35.31 21.87 -61.87
CA GLY A 536 -36.10 21.12 -62.85
C GLY A 536 -37.33 20.41 -62.27
N HIS A 537 -37.75 20.80 -61.05
CA HIS A 537 -38.93 20.28 -60.38
C HIS A 537 -39.79 21.41 -59.80
N THR A 538 -41.11 21.32 -60.01
CA THR A 538 -42.13 22.21 -59.43
C THR A 538 -42.81 21.54 -58.23
N PHE A 539 -42.75 22.17 -57.05
CA PHE A 539 -43.38 21.68 -55.80
C PHE A 539 -44.91 21.71 -55.87
N LYS A 540 -45.56 20.60 -55.50
CA LYS A 540 -47.03 20.45 -55.53
C LYS A 540 -47.69 20.50 -54.16
N GLY A 541 -46.99 20.10 -53.10
CA GLY A 541 -47.54 20.04 -51.76
C GLY A 541 -46.87 19.00 -50.88
N TRP A 542 -47.47 18.75 -49.72
CA TRP A 542 -46.98 17.78 -48.74
C TRP A 542 -47.83 16.52 -48.74
N ILE A 543 -47.18 15.36 -48.66
CA ILE A 543 -47.82 14.04 -48.58
C ILE A 543 -47.41 13.34 -47.27
N PRO A 544 -48.35 12.76 -46.50
CA PRO A 544 -49.81 12.92 -46.65
C PRO A 544 -50.25 14.39 -46.45
N GLN A 545 -51.50 14.72 -46.80
CA GLN A 545 -52.03 16.07 -46.58
C GLN A 545 -51.94 16.45 -45.10
N VAL A 546 -51.51 17.69 -44.84
CA VAL A 546 -51.22 18.16 -43.49
C VAL A 546 -52.51 18.40 -42.71
N THR A 547 -52.70 17.64 -41.62
CA THR A 547 -53.86 17.72 -40.71
C THR A 547 -53.44 18.02 -39.27
N LYS A 548 -54.44 18.21 -38.38
CA LYS A 548 -54.21 18.37 -36.94
C LYS A 548 -53.39 17.20 -36.38
N VAL A 549 -52.53 17.52 -35.43
CA VAL A 549 -51.54 16.58 -34.89
C VAL A 549 -52.06 15.96 -33.60
N TYR A 550 -52.06 14.64 -33.53
CA TYR A 550 -52.43 13.87 -32.34
C TYR A 550 -51.36 12.84 -31.96
N SER A 551 -50.26 12.79 -32.73
CA SER A 551 -49.11 11.91 -32.58
C SER A 551 -47.95 12.47 -33.42
N ASP A 552 -46.72 12.04 -33.16
CA ASP A 552 -45.58 12.36 -34.01
C ASP A 552 -45.81 11.86 -35.45
N ARG A 553 -45.48 12.69 -36.45
CA ARG A 553 -45.69 12.38 -37.88
C ARG A 553 -44.69 13.11 -38.78
N SER A 554 -44.48 12.56 -39.97
CA SER A 554 -43.67 13.18 -41.02
C SER A 554 -44.44 13.39 -42.31
N PHE A 555 -44.05 14.42 -43.05
CA PHE A 555 -44.62 14.80 -44.35
C PHE A 555 -43.49 14.96 -45.37
N THR A 556 -43.67 14.42 -46.58
CA THR A 556 -42.71 14.51 -47.68
C THR A 556 -43.17 15.50 -48.74
N ALA A 557 -42.22 16.24 -49.31
CA ALA A 557 -42.49 17.20 -50.38
C ALA A 557 -42.72 16.46 -51.70
N ASP A 558 -43.88 16.68 -52.33
CA ASP A 558 -44.24 16.12 -53.63
C ASP A 558 -43.95 17.10 -54.76
N TYR A 559 -43.49 16.59 -55.91
CA TYR A 559 -42.99 17.39 -57.03
C TYR A 559 -43.47 16.85 -58.39
N SER A 560 -43.52 17.72 -59.41
CA SER A 560 -43.50 17.30 -60.83
C SER A 560 -42.25 17.80 -61.53
N ARG A 561 -41.68 17.00 -62.44
CA ARG A 561 -40.59 17.44 -63.31
C ARG A 561 -41.07 18.49 -64.30
N ASP A 562 -40.25 19.52 -64.49
CA ASP A 562 -40.52 20.60 -65.43
C ASP A 562 -40.39 20.08 -66.88
N GLN A 563 -41.07 20.72 -67.83
CA GLN A 563 -40.99 20.41 -69.25
C GLN A 563 -40.36 21.58 -70.01
N TYR A 564 -39.52 21.26 -70.98
CA TYR A 564 -38.78 22.21 -71.81
C TYR A 564 -39.12 22.00 -73.28
N GLN A 565 -39.27 23.09 -74.02
CA GLN A 565 -39.43 23.04 -75.47
C GLN A 565 -38.04 23.05 -76.11
N VAL A 566 -37.79 22.09 -77.00
CA VAL A 566 -36.58 21.99 -77.82
C VAL A 566 -36.99 22.16 -79.27
N THR A 567 -36.51 23.21 -79.91
CA THR A 567 -36.84 23.55 -81.29
C THR A 567 -35.62 23.30 -82.17
N PHE A 568 -35.78 22.42 -83.14
CA PHE A 568 -34.80 22.15 -84.19
C PHE A 568 -35.11 23.05 -85.38
N VAL A 569 -34.13 23.86 -85.79
CA VAL A 569 -34.25 24.81 -86.91
C VAL A 569 -33.23 24.49 -87.99
N ASP A 570 -33.53 24.85 -89.24
CA ASP A 570 -32.58 24.80 -90.34
C ASP A 570 -31.70 26.07 -90.36
N TRP A 571 -30.67 26.10 -91.21
CA TRP A 571 -29.72 27.22 -91.39
C TRP A 571 -30.33 28.62 -91.61
N ASP A 572 -31.57 28.71 -92.10
CA ASP A 572 -32.31 29.96 -92.38
C ASP A 572 -33.32 30.28 -91.28
N ASP A 573 -33.18 29.64 -90.13
CA ASP A 573 -34.05 29.73 -88.96
C ASP A 573 -35.47 29.20 -89.20
N SER A 574 -35.70 28.49 -90.31
CA SER A 574 -36.96 27.79 -90.51
C SER A 574 -37.08 26.60 -89.55
N ILE A 575 -38.20 26.50 -88.85
CA ILE A 575 -38.43 25.44 -87.87
C ILE A 575 -38.61 24.11 -88.59
N ILE A 576 -37.78 23.13 -88.24
CA ILE A 576 -37.87 21.75 -88.72
C ILE A 576 -38.82 20.95 -87.82
N GLU A 577 -38.60 20.99 -86.50
CA GLU A 577 -39.44 20.29 -85.53
C GLU A 577 -39.36 20.97 -84.15
N GLU A 578 -40.44 20.90 -83.37
CA GLU A 578 -40.44 21.29 -81.97
C GLU A 578 -40.87 20.11 -81.11
N LEU A 579 -40.07 19.78 -80.09
CA LEU A 579 -40.35 18.74 -79.11
C LEU A 579 -40.54 19.36 -77.73
N THR A 580 -41.45 18.81 -76.93
CA THR A 580 -41.55 19.12 -75.50
C THR A 580 -41.00 17.93 -74.71
N ILE A 581 -39.94 18.15 -73.94
CA ILE A 581 -39.17 17.11 -73.25
C ILE A 581 -39.19 17.38 -71.75
N VAL A 582 -39.40 16.34 -70.94
CA VAL A 582 -39.37 16.46 -69.47
C VAL A 582 -37.93 16.60 -69.00
N TYR A 583 -37.69 17.34 -67.92
CA TYR A 583 -36.36 17.49 -67.32
C TYR A 583 -35.67 16.13 -67.10
N GLU A 584 -34.42 16.03 -67.59
CA GLU A 584 -33.58 14.82 -67.63
C GLU A 584 -34.01 13.69 -68.59
N GLU A 585 -35.01 13.90 -69.44
CA GLU A 585 -35.28 12.99 -70.56
C GLU A 585 -34.39 13.30 -71.77
N GLU A 586 -34.00 12.24 -72.50
CA GLU A 586 -33.13 12.35 -73.67
C GLU A 586 -33.90 12.92 -74.87
N VAL A 587 -33.31 13.90 -75.56
CA VAL A 587 -33.90 14.48 -76.78
C VAL A 587 -33.42 13.71 -78.00
N ILE A 588 -34.36 13.17 -78.78
CA ILE A 588 -34.05 12.50 -80.05
C ILE A 588 -34.24 13.51 -81.18
N ALA A 589 -33.17 13.79 -81.94
CA ALA A 589 -33.21 14.77 -83.01
C ALA A 589 -33.99 14.30 -84.26
N PRO A 590 -34.59 15.21 -85.05
CA PRO A 590 -35.33 14.87 -86.27
C PRO A 590 -34.44 14.25 -87.34
N ALA A 591 -35.05 13.81 -88.44
CA ALA A 591 -34.32 13.43 -89.64
C ALA A 591 -33.53 14.64 -90.21
N ASN A 592 -32.24 14.43 -90.48
CA ASN A 592 -31.33 15.49 -90.92
C ASN A 592 -31.84 16.24 -92.17
N PRO A 593 -31.78 17.58 -92.20
CA PRO A 593 -32.17 18.36 -93.38
C PRO A 593 -31.24 18.05 -94.57
N SER A 594 -31.83 17.89 -95.77
CA SER A 594 -31.10 17.56 -97.01
C SER A 594 -31.12 18.72 -98.00
N ARG A 595 -29.95 19.09 -98.53
CA ARG A 595 -29.78 20.23 -99.42
C ARG A 595 -28.95 19.85 -100.65
N PRO A 596 -29.36 20.25 -101.87
CA PRO A 596 -28.54 20.05 -103.05
C PRO A 596 -27.16 20.70 -102.89
N TYR A 597 -26.11 19.94 -103.22
CA TYR A 597 -24.70 20.38 -103.18
C TYR A 597 -24.11 20.66 -101.77
N HIS A 598 -24.76 20.23 -100.68
CA HIS A 598 -24.26 20.33 -99.30
C HIS A 598 -24.47 19.04 -98.49
N ASP A 599 -23.53 18.70 -97.61
CA ASP A 599 -23.62 17.56 -96.68
C ASP A 599 -23.97 18.04 -95.24
N PHE A 600 -24.88 17.34 -94.56
CA PHE A 600 -25.23 17.64 -93.16
C PHE A 600 -24.17 17.10 -92.19
N VAL A 601 -23.74 17.93 -91.23
CA VAL A 601 -22.65 17.60 -90.29
C VAL A 601 -23.09 17.35 -88.84
N GLY A 602 -24.30 17.76 -88.44
CA GLY A 602 -24.82 17.58 -87.08
C GLY A 602 -25.96 18.56 -86.73
N TRP A 603 -26.76 18.20 -85.72
CA TRP A 603 -27.84 19.01 -85.14
C TRP A 603 -27.33 20.00 -84.10
#